data_AF-A0A371HTJ3-F1
#
_entry.id   AF-A0A371HTJ3-F1
#
_cell.length_a   1.000
_cell.length_b   1.000
_cell.length_c   1.000
_cell.angle_alpha   90.00
_cell.angle_beta   90.00
_cell.angle_gamma   90.00
#
_symmetry.space_group_name_H-M   'P 1'
#
loop_
_entity.id
_entity.type
_entity.pdbx_description
1 polymer ?
#
loop_
_entity_poly.entity_id
_entity_poly.type
_entity_poly.pdbx_seq_one_letter_code
_entity_poly.pdbx_strand_id
1 'polypeptide(L)' 'MFSEKDMRYAPPQRDEPMIRGSSANIIYWLTFQKLGLPTFNLEECSSTLYGFVDEQVEIKGTIELETTFGTRGNA' A
#
# COMPACT_ATOMS: atom_id res chain seq x y z
N MET A 1 14.30 13.16 0.69
CA MET A 1 13.94 13.24 -0.74
C MET A 1 14.25 11.88 -1.33
N PHE A 2 13.23 11.06 -1.60
CA PHE A 2 13.39 9.73 -2.18
C PHE A 2 14.12 9.84 -3.53
N SER A 3 15.10 8.98 -3.78
CA SER A 3 16.00 9.07 -4.93
C SER A 3 15.86 7.82 -5.81
N GLU A 4 16.19 7.95 -7.09
CA GLU A 4 16.14 6.86 -8.09
C GLU A 4 17.03 5.65 -7.70
N LYS A 5 18.02 5.88 -6.83
CA LYS A 5 18.85 4.82 -6.24
C LYS A 5 18.05 3.89 -5.32
N ASP A 6 16.96 4.37 -4.73
CA ASP A 6 16.06 3.62 -3.85
C ASP A 6 15.13 2.68 -4.65
N MET A 7 15.03 2.86 -5.98
CA MET A 7 14.29 1.98 -6.89
C MET A 7 15.11 0.79 -7.41
N ARG A 8 16.43 0.72 -7.11
CA ARG A 8 17.27 -0.38 -7.57
C ARG A 8 17.01 -1.62 -6.73
N TYR A 9 16.12 -2.47 -7.22
CA TYR A 9 15.80 -3.78 -6.67
C TYR A 9 17.05 -4.69 -6.66
N ALA A 10 17.54 -5.01 -5.47
CA ALA A 10 18.42 -6.16 -5.27
C ALA A 10 17.53 -7.39 -5.06
N PRO A 11 17.70 -8.48 -5.83
CA PRO A 11 16.90 -9.68 -5.61
C PRO A 11 17.16 -10.23 -4.19
N PRO A 12 16.10 -10.57 -3.43
CA PRO A 12 16.23 -11.13 -2.10
C PRO A 12 17.00 -12.45 -2.18
N GLN A 13 17.85 -12.69 -1.18
CA GLN A 13 18.52 -13.99 -1.04
C GLN A 13 17.45 -15.04 -0.75
N ARG A 14 17.66 -16.27 -1.25
CA ARG A 14 16.64 -17.33 -1.42
C ARG A 14 15.87 -17.75 -0.15
N ASP A 15 16.26 -17.25 1.02
CA ASP A 15 15.69 -17.59 2.33
C ASP A 15 14.87 -16.44 2.96
N GLU A 16 14.74 -15.29 2.29
CA GLU A 16 13.86 -14.20 2.75
C GLU A 16 12.41 -14.45 2.28
N PRO A 17 11.41 -14.27 3.17
CA PRO A 17 10.01 -14.35 2.76
C PRO A 17 9.76 -13.33 1.65
N MET A 18 9.28 -13.83 0.51
CA MET A 18 9.04 -13.03 -0.69
C MET A 18 7.98 -11.96 -0.41
N ILE A 19 8.41 -10.76 0.00
CA ILE A 19 7.56 -9.58 0.03
C ILE A 19 7.24 -9.26 -1.43
N ARG A 20 6.02 -9.59 -1.85
CA ARG A 20 5.53 -9.39 -3.22
C ARG A 20 5.48 -7.89 -3.53
N GLY A 21 6.60 -7.35 -4.02
CA GLY A 21 6.77 -6.26 -5.00
C GLY A 21 5.95 -4.97 -4.92
N SER A 22 5.10 -4.76 -3.93
CA SER A 22 4.36 -3.51 -3.74
C SER A 22 5.06 -2.69 -2.67
N SER A 23 5.48 -1.48 -3.02
CA SER A 23 6.05 -0.52 -2.06
C SER A 23 4.99 0.08 -1.13
N ALA A 24 3.69 -0.05 -1.46
CA ALA A 24 2.58 0.46 -0.68
C ALA A 24 1.31 -0.40 -0.82
N ASN A 25 0.45 -0.40 0.19
CA ASN A 25 -0.92 -0.90 0.11
C ASN A 25 -1.86 0.29 -0.12
N ILE A 26 -2.79 0.18 -1.06
CA ILE A 26 -3.74 1.26 -1.41
C ILE A 26 -5.17 0.77 -1.21
N ILE A 27 -6.00 1.61 -0.59
CA ILE A 27 -7.45 1.41 -0.48
C ILE A 27 -8.14 2.57 -1.18
N TYR A 28 -8.98 2.26 -2.17
CA TYR A 28 -9.80 3.28 -2.82
C TYR A 28 -10.83 3.86 -1.84
N TRP A 29 -11.12 5.15 -1.97
CA TRP A 29 -12.05 5.85 -1.07
C TRP A 29 -13.42 5.18 -0.98
N LEU A 30 -13.98 4.75 -2.12
CA LEU A 30 -15.26 4.03 -2.15
C LEU A 30 -15.20 2.70 -1.39
N THR A 31 -14.07 2.00 -1.42
CA THR A 31 -13.86 0.77 -0.65
C THR A 31 -13.77 1.08 0.83
N PHE A 32 -13.03 2.11 1.23
CA PHE A 32 -12.96 2.58 2.62
C PHE A 32 -14.36 2.87 3.18
N GLN A 33 -15.20 3.58 2.41
CA GLN A 33 -16.58 3.88 2.79
C GLN A 33 -17.44 2.61 2.92
N LYS A 34 -17.30 1.66 1.99
CA LYS A 34 -18.03 0.38 2.04
C LYS A 34 -17.62 -0.52 3.20
N LEU A 35 -16.37 -0.41 3.66
CA LEU A 35 -15.88 -1.09 4.85
C LEU A 35 -16.40 -0.45 6.15
N GLY A 36 -17.07 0.70 6.08
CA GLY A 36 -17.60 1.39 7.25
C GLY A 36 -16.52 1.92 8.19
N LEU A 37 -15.31 2.15 7.68
CA LEU A 37 -14.19 2.59 8.49
C LEU A 37 -14.39 4.05 8.94
N PRO A 38 -14.09 4.35 10.21
CA PRO A 38 -14.22 5.70 10.73
C PRO A 38 -13.20 6.65 10.10
N THR A 39 -13.65 7.76 9.55
CA THR A 39 -12.77 8.79 8.98
C THR A 39 -11.87 9.46 10.00
N PHE A 40 -12.22 9.44 11.29
CA PHE A 40 -11.40 10.01 12.36
C PHE A 40 -10.13 9.18 12.66
N ASN A 41 -10.04 7.96 12.14
CA ASN A 41 -8.83 7.13 12.23
C ASN A 41 -7.84 7.41 11.07
N LEU A 42 -8.19 8.31 10.14
CA LEU A 42 -7.29 8.70 9.08
C LEU A 42 -6.27 9.70 9.61
N GLU A 43 -5.00 9.34 9.49
CA GLU A 43 -3.89 10.25 9.74
C GLU A 43 -3.60 11.08 8.49
N GLU A 44 -3.26 12.35 8.70
CA GLU A 44 -2.88 13.25 7.61
C GLU A 44 -1.59 12.75 6.96
N CYS A 45 -1.63 12.55 5.65
CA CYS A 45 -0.48 12.14 4.87
C CYS A 45 -0.13 13.25 3.88
N SER A 46 1.01 13.91 4.08
CA SER A 46 1.51 14.97 3.19
C SER A 46 2.21 14.44 1.93
N SER A 47 2.19 13.12 1.74
CA SER A 47 2.82 12.46 0.59
C SER A 47 1.85 12.39 -0.58
N THR A 48 2.40 12.36 -1.80
CA THR A 48 1.64 12.08 -3.02
C THR A 48 1.99 10.67 -3.48
N LEU A 49 0.97 9.88 -3.82
CA LEU A 49 1.19 8.59 -4.45
C LEU A 49 1.52 8.82 -5.92
N TYR A 50 2.76 8.48 -6.30
CA TYR A 50 3.22 8.52 -7.69
C TYR A 50 3.00 7.15 -8.32
N GLY A 51 2.12 7.08 -9.31
CA GLY A 51 1.87 5.88 -10.10
C GLY A 51 2.80 5.77 -11.32
N PHE A 52 2.33 5.11 -12.37
CA PHE A 52 3.00 5.09 -13.67
C PHE A 52 2.49 6.24 -14.56
N VAL A 53 3.42 7.02 -15.14
CA VAL A 53 3.23 8.12 -16.11
C VAL A 53 2.30 9.25 -15.61
N ASP A 54 2.89 10.27 -14.97
CA ASP A 54 2.29 11.58 -14.62
C ASP A 54 0.97 11.60 -13.81
N GLU A 55 0.43 10.45 -13.43
CA GLU A 55 -0.77 10.38 -12.61
C GLU A 55 -0.41 10.55 -11.12
N GLN A 56 -0.72 11.73 -10.58
CA GLN A 56 -0.64 12.05 -9.16
C GLN A 56 -1.99 11.80 -8.50
N VAL A 57 -2.03 10.91 -7.51
CA VAL A 57 -3.25 10.65 -6.73
C VAL A 57 -3.12 11.32 -5.37
N GLU A 58 -4.12 12.15 -5.04
CA GLU A 58 -4.24 12.78 -3.71
C GLU A 58 -4.53 11.72 -2.65
N ILE A 59 -3.73 11.69 -1.59
CA ILE A 59 -3.93 10.80 -0.46
C ILE A 59 -4.91 11.47 0.51
N LYS A 60 -6.07 10.83 0.78
CA LYS A 60 -7.04 11.33 1.77
C LYS A 60 -6.61 11.11 3.22
N GLY A 61 -5.72 10.16 3.44
CA GLY A 61 -5.11 9.86 4.72
C GLY A 61 -4.56 8.44 4.74
N THR A 62 -3.84 8.11 5.79
CA THR A 62 -3.34 6.76 6.07
C THR A 62 -4.08 6.16 7.25
N ILE A 63 -4.22 4.83 7.26
CA ILE A 63 -4.83 4.09 8.37
C ILE A 63 -4.08 2.78 8.57
N GLU A 64 -3.82 2.42 9.82
CA GLU A 64 -3.35 1.08 10.17
C GLU A 64 -4.53 0.11 10.20
N LEU A 65 -4.42 -0.98 9.43
CA LEU A 65 -5.43 -2.01 9.34
C LEU A 65 -4.80 -3.38 9.54
N GLU A 66 -5.30 -4.13 10.51
CA GLU A 66 -4.99 -5.54 10.65
C GLU A 66 -5.66 -6.33 9.52
N THR A 67 -4.87 -7.14 8.81
CA THR A 67 -5.36 -7.97 7.71
C THR A 67 -4.93 -9.41 7.91
N THR A 68 -5.79 -10.35 7.52
CA THR A 68 -5.46 -11.78 7.51
C THR A 68 -5.47 -12.28 6.08
N PHE A 69 -4.50 -13.12 5.72
CA PHE A 69 -4.49 -13.79 4.44
C PHE A 69 -5.45 -14.98 4.48
N GLY A 70 -6.49 -14.96 3.65
CA GLY A 70 -7.33 -16.13 3.46
C GLY A 70 -6.54 -17.24 2.78
N THR A 71 -6.33 -18.37 3.45
CA THR A 71 -5.86 -19.59 2.79
C THR A 71 -7.03 -20.16 2.00
N ARG A 72 -6.96 -20.10 0.67
CA ARG A 72 -7.91 -20.85 -0.17
C ARG A 72 -7.62 -22.33 0.06
N GLY A 73 -8.45 -22.99 0.86
CA GLY A 73 -8.43 -24.45 0.98
C GLY A 73 -8.63 -25.04 -0.41
N ASN A 74 -7.64 -25.80 -0.89
CA ASN A 74 -7.80 -26.61 -2.08
C ASN A 74 -8.81 -27.71 -1.72
N ALA A 75 -10.05 -27.58 -2.21
CA ALA A 75 -11.04 -28.65 -2.20
C ALA A 75 -10.74 -29.64 -3.32
#